data_AF-A0A1A7KE66-F1
#
_entry.id   AF-A0A1A7KE66-F1
#
_cell.length_a   1.000
_cell.length_b   1.000
_cell.length_c   1.000
_cell.angle_alpha   90.00
_cell.angle_beta   90.00
_cell.angle_gamma   90.00
#
_symmetry.space_group_name_H-M   'P 1'
#
loop_
_entity.id
_entity.type
_entity.pdbx_description
1 polymer ?
#
loop_
_entity_poly.entity_id
_entity_poly.type
_entity_poly.pdbx_seq_one_letter_code
_entity_poly.pdbx_strand_id
1 'polypeptide(L)'
;MSGELTLAIRNGFKRSATKLVGKEEDFARLEKQLDEAVIEENGKRRKLNEVEKKQIREEVRLKAGMAEDIDKYIKMSAEEFEAGLKKLQKANITPENAMKYLDEALIYFNHRVVNGIVVQIADSNCVNVVQAVEDFLRTGKIIVAKVSEAQKLRVITNKYGEPFLTLKLETLQNKNYFKVGERGILYCDRGPNDYDHVLNVFMEERGFVLKDAQSISQEFVTIDYLKKTYMPNNFKLLKTKKK
;
A
#
# COMPACT_ATOMS: atom_id res chain seq x y z
N MET A 1 26.26 0.27 23.44
CA MET A 1 26.24 -0.47 22.16
C MET A 1 26.22 -1.96 22.46
N SER A 2 25.11 -2.62 22.19
CA SER A 2 24.97 -4.09 22.10
C SER A 2 23.84 -4.47 21.14
N GLY A 3 23.60 -3.62 20.13
CA GLY A 3 22.46 -3.71 19.20
C GLY A 3 22.41 -5.00 18.37
N GLU A 4 23.54 -5.72 18.22
CA GLU A 4 23.62 -6.93 17.42
C GLU A 4 22.98 -8.16 18.11
N LEU A 5 23.07 -8.26 19.44
CA LEU A 5 22.49 -9.38 20.17
C LEU A 5 20.96 -9.25 20.29
N THR A 6 20.47 -8.02 20.46
CA THR A 6 19.04 -7.68 20.40
C THR A 6 18.47 -7.97 19.01
N LEU A 7 19.27 -7.81 17.94
CA LEU A 7 18.85 -8.06 16.56
C LEU A 7 18.66 -9.55 16.24
N ALA A 8 19.54 -10.43 16.71
CA ALA A 8 19.41 -11.88 16.50
C ALA A 8 18.20 -12.46 17.24
N ILE A 9 17.95 -12.00 18.48
CA ILE A 9 16.79 -12.38 19.29
C ILE A 9 15.51 -11.76 18.71
N ARG A 10 15.54 -10.47 18.31
CA ARG A 10 14.44 -9.83 17.56
C ARG A 10 14.13 -10.61 16.29
N ASN A 11 15.12 -11.06 15.53
CA ASN A 11 14.89 -11.80 14.29
C ASN A 11 14.39 -13.24 14.52
N GLY A 12 14.87 -13.92 15.56
CA GLY A 12 14.40 -15.25 15.97
C GLY A 12 12.96 -15.24 16.50
N PHE A 13 12.61 -14.26 17.33
CA PHE A 13 11.24 -14.03 17.78
C PHE A 13 10.36 -13.49 16.65
N LYS A 14 10.86 -12.62 15.77
CA LYS A 14 10.09 -12.10 14.61
C LYS A 14 9.68 -13.21 13.65
N ARG A 15 10.53 -14.21 13.39
CA ARG A 15 10.21 -15.39 12.56
C ARG A 15 9.26 -16.38 13.24
N SER A 16 9.32 -16.48 14.57
CA SER A 16 8.48 -17.41 15.34
C SER A 16 7.10 -16.79 15.63
N ALA A 17 7.05 -15.50 15.97
CA ALA A 17 5.85 -14.73 16.25
C ALA A 17 4.99 -14.51 15.00
N THR A 18 5.59 -14.23 13.83
CA THR A 18 4.81 -14.14 12.56
C THR A 18 4.10 -15.44 12.19
N LYS A 19 4.58 -16.59 12.66
CA LYS A 19 3.89 -17.89 12.52
C LYS A 19 2.88 -18.18 13.62
N LEU A 20 2.95 -17.50 14.76
CA LEU A 20 2.19 -17.85 15.95
C LEU A 20 0.93 -17.03 16.15
N VAL A 21 0.81 -15.78 15.70
CA VAL A 21 -0.30 -14.95 16.20
C VAL A 21 -1.54 -14.99 15.31
N GLY A 22 -2.41 -15.98 15.59
CA GLY A 22 -3.77 -16.06 15.07
C GLY A 22 -4.86 -16.12 16.16
N LYS A 23 -4.52 -16.44 17.42
CA LYS A 23 -5.47 -16.60 18.54
C LYS A 23 -4.91 -16.08 19.89
N GLU A 24 -5.77 -15.83 20.89
CA GLU A 24 -5.37 -15.39 22.25
C GLU A 24 -4.43 -16.38 22.97
N GLU A 25 -4.59 -17.68 22.71
CA GLU A 25 -3.73 -18.75 23.25
C GLU A 25 -2.25 -18.60 22.83
N ASP A 26 -2.00 -18.00 21.67
CA ASP A 26 -0.65 -17.80 21.13
C ASP A 26 0.07 -16.64 21.84
N PHE A 27 -0.67 -15.66 22.36
CA PHE A 27 -0.13 -14.57 23.16
C PHE A 27 0.34 -15.04 24.54
N ALA A 28 -0.44 -15.91 25.20
CA ALA A 28 -0.04 -16.50 26.48
C ALA A 28 1.24 -17.34 26.35
N ARG A 29 1.42 -18.02 25.20
CA ARG A 29 2.64 -18.76 24.89
C ARG A 29 3.85 -17.85 24.67
N LEU A 30 3.66 -16.70 24.01
CA LEU A 30 4.70 -15.68 23.85
C LEU A 30 5.14 -15.10 25.20
N GLU A 31 4.20 -14.79 26.09
CA GLU A 31 4.53 -14.27 27.43
C GLU A 31 5.41 -15.23 28.21
N LYS A 32 5.05 -16.52 28.22
CA LYS A 32 5.87 -17.57 28.84
C LYS A 32 7.28 -17.64 28.23
N GLN A 33 7.40 -17.53 26.90
CA GLN A 33 8.70 -17.54 26.23
C GLN A 33 9.56 -16.30 26.57
N LEU A 34 8.95 -15.13 26.76
CA LEU A 34 9.67 -13.92 27.17
C LEU A 34 10.13 -13.96 28.63
N ASP A 35 9.38 -14.63 29.51
CA ASP A 35 9.75 -14.84 30.92
C ASP A 35 10.89 -15.86 31.10
N GLU A 36 10.98 -16.81 30.18
CA GLU A 36 12.01 -17.84 30.13
C GLU A 36 13.23 -17.43 29.29
N ALA A 37 13.13 -16.37 28.48
CA ALA A 37 14.20 -15.92 27.60
C ALA A 37 15.44 -15.44 28.39
N VAL A 38 16.59 -16.04 28.06
CA VAL A 38 17.90 -15.69 28.60
C VAL A 38 18.75 -15.12 27.46
N ILE A 39 19.31 -13.94 27.69
CA ILE A 39 20.17 -13.22 26.75
C ILE A 39 21.58 -13.13 27.31
N GLU A 40 22.59 -13.18 26.45
CA GLU A 40 23.99 -13.13 26.86
C GLU A 40 24.66 -11.82 26.43
N GLU A 41 24.80 -10.88 27.34
CA GLU A 41 25.35 -9.55 27.08
C GLU A 41 26.69 -9.40 27.81
N ASN A 42 27.76 -9.08 27.06
CA ASN A 42 29.12 -8.96 27.59
C ASN A 42 29.58 -10.23 28.36
N GLY A 43 29.26 -11.41 27.83
CA GLY A 43 29.62 -12.70 28.43
C GLY A 43 28.85 -13.06 29.71
N LYS A 44 27.80 -12.30 30.07
CA LYS A 44 26.93 -12.58 31.20
C LYS A 44 25.52 -12.90 30.72
N ARG A 45 24.98 -14.01 31.21
CA ARG A 45 23.60 -14.43 30.95
C ARG A 45 22.64 -13.73 31.90
N ARG A 46 21.63 -13.05 31.36
CA ARG A 46 20.56 -12.39 32.11
C ARG A 46 19.20 -12.63 31.46
N LYS A 47 18.13 -12.55 32.25
CA LYS A 47 16.77 -12.51 31.71
C LYS A 47 16.45 -11.14 31.11
N LEU A 48 15.44 -11.10 30.25
CA LEU A 48 14.84 -9.85 29.79
C LEU A 48 14.22 -9.10 30.97
N ASN A 49 14.38 -7.78 31.01
CA ASN A 49 13.70 -6.93 31.96
C ASN A 49 12.28 -6.56 31.46
N GLU A 50 11.44 -6.00 32.33
CA GLU A 50 10.05 -5.67 31.99
C GLU A 50 9.91 -4.63 30.87
N VAL A 51 10.87 -3.72 30.72
CA VAL A 51 10.87 -2.73 29.63
C VAL A 51 11.14 -3.41 28.28
N GLU A 52 12.13 -4.30 28.23
CA GLU A 52 12.48 -5.10 27.05
C GLU A 52 11.33 -6.04 26.68
N LYS A 53 10.72 -6.72 27.65
CA LYS A 53 9.54 -7.56 27.42
C LYS A 53 8.36 -6.74 26.90
N LYS A 54 8.13 -5.54 27.44
CA LYS A 54 7.06 -4.64 26.97
C LYS A 54 7.32 -4.21 25.53
N GLN A 55 8.54 -3.83 25.18
CA GLN A 55 8.91 -3.48 23.80
C GLN A 55 8.71 -4.64 22.82
N ILE A 56 9.09 -5.86 23.20
CA ILE A 56 8.89 -7.04 22.36
C ILE A 56 7.40 -7.39 22.24
N ARG A 57 6.63 -7.28 23.34
CA ARG A 57 5.16 -7.47 23.31
C ARG A 57 4.47 -6.47 22.40
N GLU A 58 4.83 -5.20 22.46
CA GLU A 58 4.31 -4.18 21.56
C GLU A 58 4.74 -4.45 20.12
N GLU A 59 6.03 -4.75 19.85
CA GLU A 59 6.49 -5.10 18.50
C GLU A 59 5.79 -6.34 17.92
N VAL A 60 5.50 -7.34 18.76
CA VAL A 60 4.80 -8.56 18.34
C VAL A 60 3.30 -8.33 18.21
N ARG A 61 2.66 -7.52 19.08
CA ARG A 61 1.27 -7.06 18.89
C ARG A 61 1.12 -6.33 17.58
N LEU A 62 2.01 -5.38 17.29
CA LEU A 62 2.02 -4.68 16.01
C LEU A 62 2.07 -5.65 14.84
N LYS A 63 2.93 -6.68 14.92
CA LYS A 63 3.12 -7.71 13.86
C LYS A 63 2.10 -8.85 13.88
N ALA A 64 1.33 -9.00 14.95
CA ALA A 64 0.31 -10.02 15.11
C ALA A 64 -0.91 -9.65 14.27
N GLY A 65 -1.22 -10.47 13.26
CA GLY A 65 -2.24 -10.19 12.25
C GLY A 65 -1.70 -9.56 10.95
N MET A 66 -0.40 -9.24 10.89
CA MET A 66 0.28 -8.77 9.69
C MET A 66 0.75 -9.96 8.84
N ALA A 67 -0.15 -10.55 8.06
CA ALA A 67 0.26 -11.56 7.08
C ALA A 67 1.07 -10.94 5.92
N GLU A 68 0.83 -9.67 5.56
CA GLU A 68 1.57 -8.96 4.50
C GLU A 68 1.65 -7.42 4.69
N ASP A 69 1.32 -6.89 5.88
CA ASP A 69 1.32 -5.44 6.06
C ASP A 69 2.76 -4.89 6.20
N ILE A 70 3.05 -3.74 5.59
CA ILE A 70 4.37 -3.11 5.66
C ILE A 70 4.24 -1.82 6.47
N ASP A 71 4.97 -1.77 7.59
CA ASP A 71 5.02 -0.61 8.45
C ASP A 71 5.87 0.49 7.77
N LYS A 72 5.19 1.39 7.06
CA LYS A 72 5.79 2.59 6.45
C LYS A 72 5.07 3.80 7.04
N TYR A 73 5.87 4.75 7.53
CA TYR A 73 5.43 5.97 8.23
C TYR A 73 4.32 6.74 7.49
N ILE A 74 3.07 6.53 7.89
CA ILE A 74 1.93 7.36 7.54
C ILE A 74 1.84 8.47 8.58
N LYS A 75 1.80 9.73 8.16
CA LYS A 75 1.78 10.91 9.05
C LYS A 75 0.44 11.11 9.78
N MET A 76 -0.56 10.29 9.48
CA MET A 76 -1.92 10.37 9.98
C MET A 76 -2.11 9.41 11.16
N SER A 77 -2.78 9.86 12.22
CA SER A 77 -3.15 8.99 13.34
C SER A 77 -4.25 8.00 12.95
N ALA A 78 -4.41 6.91 13.71
CA ALA A 78 -5.50 5.97 13.47
C ALA A 78 -6.88 6.63 13.63
N GLU A 79 -7.03 7.52 14.61
CA GLU A 79 -8.25 8.28 14.84
C GLU A 79 -8.58 9.22 13.66
N GLU A 80 -7.57 9.93 13.14
CA GLU A 80 -7.71 10.78 11.95
C GLU A 80 -8.11 9.96 10.72
N PHE A 81 -7.51 8.78 10.54
CA PHE A 81 -7.81 7.86 9.45
C PHE A 81 -9.26 7.35 9.53
N GLU A 82 -9.68 6.83 10.68
CA GLU A 82 -11.04 6.31 10.86
C GLU A 82 -12.10 7.41 10.74
N ALA A 83 -11.83 8.61 11.28
CA ALA A 83 -12.71 9.76 11.16
C ALA A 83 -12.86 10.21 9.70
N GLY A 84 -11.75 10.26 8.95
CA GLY A 84 -11.75 10.59 7.53
C GLY A 84 -12.53 9.57 6.69
N LEU A 85 -12.32 8.27 6.93
CA LEU A 85 -13.08 7.21 6.26
C LEU A 85 -14.58 7.33 6.53
N LYS A 86 -14.95 7.55 7.80
CA LYS A 86 -16.36 7.71 8.21
C LYS A 86 -17.00 8.95 7.59
N LYS A 87 -16.26 10.05 7.43
CA LYS A 87 -16.72 11.26 6.72
C LYS A 87 -17.01 10.93 5.25
N LEU A 88 -16.11 10.23 4.57
CA LEU A 88 -16.30 9.85 3.16
C LEU A 88 -17.44 8.86 2.97
N GLN A 89 -17.60 7.88 3.86
CA GLN A 89 -18.73 6.93 3.83
C GLN A 89 -20.09 7.60 4.04
N LYS A 90 -20.12 8.76 4.71
CA LYS A 90 -21.33 9.57 4.91
C LYS A 90 -21.55 10.62 3.83
N ALA A 91 -20.51 10.99 3.08
CA ALA A 91 -20.68 11.77 1.88
C ALA A 91 -21.46 10.90 0.90
N ASN A 92 -22.58 11.37 0.37
CA ASN A 92 -23.38 10.65 -0.61
C ASN A 92 -22.62 10.62 -1.95
N ILE A 93 -21.54 9.83 -2.01
CA ILE A 93 -20.65 9.74 -3.15
C ILE A 93 -21.33 8.89 -4.22
N THR A 94 -21.42 9.46 -5.42
CA THR A 94 -22.00 8.84 -6.60
C THR A 94 -20.97 8.85 -7.73
N PRO A 95 -21.15 8.09 -8.82
CA PRO A 95 -20.21 8.09 -9.95
C PRO A 95 -19.98 9.49 -10.53
N GLU A 96 -20.99 10.36 -10.48
CA GLU A 96 -20.95 11.72 -11.01
C GLU A 96 -20.07 12.66 -10.17
N ASN A 97 -19.96 12.40 -8.86
CA ASN A 97 -19.21 13.27 -7.94
C ASN A 97 -17.93 12.61 -7.37
N ALA A 98 -17.70 11.32 -7.60
CA ALA A 98 -16.60 10.55 -7.02
C ALA A 98 -15.22 11.20 -7.24
N MET A 99 -14.99 11.79 -8.41
CA MET A 99 -13.73 12.50 -8.71
C MET A 99 -13.42 13.63 -7.72
N LYS A 100 -14.44 14.30 -7.16
CA LYS A 100 -14.24 15.38 -6.17
C LYS A 100 -13.68 14.86 -4.84
N TYR A 101 -13.93 13.59 -4.54
CA TYR A 101 -13.53 12.95 -3.29
C TYR A 101 -12.33 12.01 -3.48
N LEU A 102 -11.85 11.83 -4.71
CA LEU A 102 -10.82 10.83 -5.01
C LEU A 102 -9.57 11.07 -4.17
N ASP A 103 -9.07 12.31 -4.12
CA ASP A 103 -7.83 12.64 -3.39
C ASP A 103 -7.93 12.33 -1.89
N GLU A 104 -9.06 12.63 -1.26
CA GLU A 104 -9.31 12.21 0.13
C GLU A 104 -9.44 10.68 0.26
N ALA A 105 -9.97 10.01 -0.76
CA ALA A 105 -10.25 8.57 -0.73
C ALA A 105 -9.02 7.67 -0.98
N LEU A 106 -7.99 8.17 -1.69
CA LEU A 106 -6.86 7.36 -2.18
C LEU A 106 -6.19 6.50 -1.10
N ILE A 107 -6.07 7.03 0.13
CA ILE A 107 -5.33 6.35 1.20
C ILE A 107 -6.04 5.06 1.63
N TYR A 108 -7.36 5.05 1.57
CA TYR A 108 -8.20 3.95 2.05
C TYR A 108 -8.24 2.75 1.10
N PHE A 109 -7.71 2.87 -0.13
CA PHE A 109 -7.68 1.74 -1.05
C PHE A 109 -6.57 0.74 -0.74
N ASN A 110 -5.51 1.14 -0.03
CA ASN A 110 -4.38 0.26 0.27
C ASN A 110 -3.85 0.37 1.71
N HIS A 111 -4.60 1.02 2.61
CA HIS A 111 -4.23 1.16 4.01
C HIS A 111 -5.40 0.82 4.93
N ARG A 112 -5.07 0.43 6.16
CA ARG A 112 -6.04 0.12 7.21
C ARG A 112 -5.44 0.38 8.59
N VAL A 113 -6.29 0.47 9.61
CA VAL A 113 -5.84 0.50 10.99
C VAL A 113 -5.67 -0.93 11.51
N VAL A 114 -4.50 -1.22 12.08
CA VAL A 114 -4.19 -2.45 12.80
C VAL A 114 -3.54 -2.06 14.12
N ASN A 115 -4.14 -2.48 15.24
CA ASN A 115 -3.64 -2.20 16.60
C ASN A 115 -3.34 -0.71 16.86
N GLY A 116 -4.19 0.18 16.36
CA GLY A 116 -4.06 1.63 16.55
C GLY A 116 -3.02 2.30 15.66
N ILE A 117 -2.47 1.60 14.66
CA ILE A 117 -1.53 2.16 13.67
C ILE A 117 -2.11 2.01 12.26
N VAL A 118 -1.96 3.04 11.43
CA VAL A 118 -2.29 2.95 10.01
C VAL A 118 -1.15 2.22 9.29
N VAL A 119 -1.46 1.10 8.64
CA VAL A 119 -0.50 0.24 7.93
C VAL A 119 -0.86 0.10 6.45
N GLN A 120 0.16 -0.06 5.61
CA GLN A 120 -0.02 -0.41 4.20
C GLN A 120 -0.32 -1.90 4.09
N ILE A 121 -1.34 -2.24 3.31
CA ILE A 121 -1.85 -3.62 3.18
C ILE A 121 -0.88 -4.52 2.42
N ALA A 122 -0.31 -4.01 1.32
CA ALA A 122 0.76 -4.64 0.57
C ALA A 122 1.41 -3.60 -0.36
N ASP A 123 2.67 -3.80 -0.73
CA ASP A 123 3.34 -3.01 -1.77
C ASP A 123 3.47 -3.73 -3.12
N SER A 124 2.97 -4.96 -3.22
CA SER A 124 2.95 -5.79 -4.43
C SER A 124 1.58 -5.82 -5.14
N ASN A 125 0.53 -5.31 -4.52
CA ASN A 125 -0.87 -5.43 -4.98
C ASN A 125 -1.38 -4.31 -5.90
N CYS A 126 -0.50 -3.61 -6.63
CA CYS A 126 -0.81 -2.40 -7.40
C CYS A 126 -2.01 -2.57 -8.36
N VAL A 127 -2.16 -3.73 -8.99
CA VAL A 127 -3.29 -4.06 -9.90
C VAL A 127 -4.64 -4.15 -9.15
N ASN A 128 -4.65 -4.62 -7.91
CA ASN A 128 -5.86 -4.61 -7.09
C ASN A 128 -6.20 -3.21 -6.57
N VAL A 129 -5.18 -2.39 -6.31
CA VAL A 129 -5.35 -0.99 -5.88
C VAL A 129 -5.98 -0.14 -6.99
N VAL A 130 -5.46 -0.21 -8.22
CA VAL A 130 -6.08 0.55 -9.34
C VAL A 130 -7.50 0.07 -9.64
N GLN A 131 -7.80 -1.21 -9.38
CA GLN A 131 -9.15 -1.74 -9.47
C GLN A 131 -10.08 -1.14 -8.42
N ALA A 132 -9.62 -1.03 -7.17
CA ALA A 132 -10.40 -0.42 -6.10
C ALA A 132 -10.72 1.06 -6.41
N VAL A 133 -9.77 1.79 -7.01
CA VAL A 133 -9.99 3.16 -7.50
C VAL A 133 -11.05 3.18 -8.59
N GLU A 134 -10.97 2.32 -9.61
CA GLU A 134 -11.99 2.27 -10.68
C GLU A 134 -13.38 1.88 -10.14
N ASP A 135 -13.45 0.97 -9.17
CA ASP A 135 -14.70 0.59 -8.51
C ASP A 135 -15.29 1.73 -7.69
N PHE A 136 -14.46 2.51 -6.99
CA PHE A 136 -14.89 3.73 -6.32
C PHE A 136 -15.46 4.74 -7.31
N LEU A 137 -14.77 4.98 -8.42
CA LEU A 137 -15.26 5.92 -9.43
C LEU A 137 -16.55 5.47 -10.13
N ARG A 138 -16.85 4.16 -10.13
CA ARG A 138 -18.07 3.57 -10.71
C ARG A 138 -19.21 3.45 -9.72
N THR A 139 -18.94 3.43 -8.41
CA THR A 139 -19.96 3.09 -7.40
C THR A 139 -20.07 4.08 -6.25
N GLY A 140 -19.09 4.97 -6.10
CA GLY A 140 -18.90 5.84 -4.94
C GLY A 140 -18.44 5.10 -3.67
N LYS A 141 -18.27 3.77 -3.71
CA LYS A 141 -17.93 2.97 -2.53
C LYS A 141 -16.43 2.83 -2.38
N ILE A 142 -15.94 3.11 -1.18
CA ILE A 142 -14.55 2.85 -0.81
C ILE A 142 -14.44 1.38 -0.39
N ILE A 143 -13.75 0.59 -1.21
CA ILE A 143 -13.47 -0.82 -0.93
C ILE A 143 -11.96 -0.99 -0.92
N VAL A 144 -11.47 -1.55 0.18
CA VAL A 144 -10.05 -1.84 0.37
C VAL A 144 -9.58 -2.89 -0.64
N ALA A 145 -8.42 -2.66 -1.26
CA ALA A 145 -7.82 -3.59 -2.21
C ALA A 145 -7.42 -4.90 -1.52
N LYS A 146 -7.60 -6.01 -2.23
CA LYS A 146 -7.11 -7.32 -1.78
C LYS A 146 -5.60 -7.38 -1.89
N VAL A 147 -4.99 -8.06 -0.93
CA VAL A 147 -3.60 -8.48 -0.96
C VAL A 147 -3.34 -9.37 -2.19
N SER A 148 -2.18 -9.20 -2.84
CA SER A 148 -1.73 -10.06 -3.93
C SER A 148 -0.25 -9.84 -4.23
N GLU A 149 0.42 -10.88 -4.69
CA GLU A 149 1.72 -10.80 -5.37
C GLU A 149 1.73 -9.83 -6.55
N ALA A 150 2.93 -9.38 -6.95
CA ALA A 150 3.13 -8.51 -8.09
C ALA A 150 2.56 -9.13 -9.37
N GLN A 151 1.61 -8.44 -9.99
CA GLN A 151 0.86 -8.96 -11.13
C GLN A 151 1.41 -8.43 -12.46
N LYS A 152 1.62 -9.34 -13.42
CA LYS A 152 2.08 -8.98 -14.77
C LYS A 152 0.99 -8.25 -15.56
N LEU A 153 1.40 -7.46 -16.56
CA LEU A 153 0.52 -6.75 -17.51
C LEU A 153 -0.64 -7.61 -18.04
N ARG A 154 -0.38 -8.89 -18.34
CA ARG A 154 -1.40 -9.83 -18.84
C ARG A 154 -2.61 -9.94 -17.91
N VAL A 155 -2.42 -9.88 -16.59
CA VAL A 155 -3.50 -10.00 -15.62
C VAL A 155 -4.46 -8.82 -15.72
N ILE A 156 -3.93 -7.60 -15.77
CA ILE A 156 -4.77 -6.40 -15.88
C ILE A 156 -5.40 -6.27 -17.27
N THR A 157 -4.68 -6.61 -18.35
CA THR A 157 -5.26 -6.68 -19.70
C THR A 157 -6.48 -7.63 -19.75
N ASN A 158 -6.34 -8.84 -19.20
CA ASN A 158 -7.44 -9.80 -19.16
C ASN A 158 -8.63 -9.30 -18.34
N LYS A 159 -8.38 -8.53 -17.27
CA LYS A 159 -9.44 -8.01 -16.40
C LYS A 159 -10.27 -6.92 -17.10
N TYR A 160 -9.63 -6.04 -17.86
CA TYR A 160 -10.32 -4.94 -18.54
C TYR A 160 -10.78 -5.29 -19.96
N GLY A 161 -10.31 -6.41 -20.53
CA GLY A 161 -10.72 -6.90 -21.84
C GLY A 161 -10.23 -6.08 -23.02
N GLU A 162 -9.29 -5.16 -22.78
CA GLU A 162 -8.78 -4.20 -23.76
C GLU A 162 -7.25 -4.15 -23.66
N PRO A 163 -6.52 -4.08 -24.78
CA PRO A 163 -5.06 -4.01 -24.77
C PRO A 163 -4.58 -2.65 -24.28
N PHE A 164 -3.45 -2.64 -23.59
CA PHE A 164 -2.73 -1.41 -23.31
C PHE A 164 -1.97 -0.95 -24.56
N LEU A 165 -2.02 0.35 -24.85
CA LEU A 165 -1.29 0.96 -25.95
C LEU A 165 0.05 1.51 -25.46
N THR A 166 1.14 1.13 -26.10
CA THR A 166 2.46 1.73 -25.86
C THR A 166 2.51 3.13 -26.46
N LEU A 167 2.77 4.12 -25.63
CA LEU A 167 2.74 5.54 -25.99
C LEU A 167 3.96 6.27 -25.43
N LYS A 168 4.37 7.32 -26.13
CA LYS A 168 5.32 8.28 -25.59
C LYS A 168 4.62 9.17 -24.57
N LEU A 169 5.39 9.69 -23.62
CA LEU A 169 4.85 10.54 -22.57
C LEU A 169 4.21 11.82 -23.13
N GLU A 170 4.78 12.41 -24.18
CA GLU A 170 4.23 13.59 -24.84
C GLU A 170 2.84 13.30 -25.42
N THR A 171 2.58 12.07 -25.87
CA THR A 171 1.26 11.64 -26.33
C THR A 171 0.28 11.51 -25.17
N LEU A 172 0.71 11.01 -24.01
CA LEU A 172 -0.12 10.94 -22.80
C LEU A 172 -0.52 12.34 -22.30
N GLN A 173 0.37 13.31 -22.43
CA GLN A 173 0.14 14.71 -22.03
C GLN A 173 -0.66 15.53 -23.06
N ASN A 174 -0.89 14.98 -24.25
CA ASN A 174 -1.60 15.67 -25.33
C ASN A 174 -3.13 15.57 -25.14
N LYS A 175 -3.78 16.71 -24.87
CA LYS A 175 -5.24 16.84 -24.70
C LYS A 175 -6.06 16.45 -25.94
N ASN A 176 -5.47 16.43 -27.13
CA ASN A 176 -6.15 15.95 -28.34
C ASN A 176 -6.22 14.42 -28.38
N TYR A 177 -5.27 13.74 -27.74
CA TYR A 177 -5.25 12.29 -27.62
C TYR A 177 -5.96 11.82 -26.36
N PHE A 178 -5.52 12.25 -25.17
CA PHE A 178 -6.13 11.94 -23.89
C PHE A 178 -6.92 13.16 -23.43
N LYS A 179 -8.22 13.18 -23.71
CA LYS A 179 -9.07 14.38 -23.60
C LYS A 179 -9.37 14.71 -22.15
N VAL A 180 -9.59 15.99 -21.85
CA VAL A 180 -9.98 16.42 -20.50
C VAL A 180 -11.24 15.67 -20.04
N GLY A 181 -11.19 15.14 -18.82
CA GLY A 181 -12.20 14.28 -18.23
C GLY A 181 -12.06 12.79 -18.55
N GLU A 182 -11.14 12.41 -19.45
CA GLU A 182 -10.75 11.01 -19.63
C GLU A 182 -9.85 10.55 -18.47
N ARG A 183 -9.98 9.25 -18.16
CA ARG A 183 -9.15 8.56 -17.19
C ARG A 183 -8.62 7.25 -17.77
N GLY A 184 -7.62 6.69 -17.12
CA GLY A 184 -7.01 5.45 -17.55
C GLY A 184 -6.11 4.83 -16.50
N ILE A 185 -5.50 3.71 -16.88
CA ILE A 185 -4.52 3.00 -16.10
C ILE A 185 -3.22 3.03 -16.87
N LEU A 186 -2.18 3.52 -16.20
CA LEU A 186 -0.83 3.57 -16.73
C LEU A 186 -0.04 2.40 -16.16
N TYR A 187 0.47 1.56 -17.04
CA TYR A 187 1.46 0.53 -16.71
C TYR A 187 2.86 1.07 -16.99
N CYS A 188 3.71 0.94 -15.97
CA CYS A 188 5.05 1.49 -15.94
C CYS A 188 6.05 0.33 -15.75
N ASP A 189 6.81 0.06 -16.80
CA ASP A 189 7.80 -1.01 -16.87
C ASP A 189 9.09 -0.57 -16.15
N ARG A 190 9.57 -1.39 -15.20
CA ARG A 190 10.83 -1.13 -14.47
C ARG A 190 12.00 -1.98 -14.97
N GLY A 191 11.78 -2.78 -16.01
CA GLY A 191 12.78 -3.67 -16.57
C GLY A 191 12.92 -4.98 -15.78
N PRO A 192 13.90 -5.84 -16.15
CA PRO A 192 13.94 -7.24 -15.71
C PRO A 192 14.31 -7.46 -14.24
N ASN A 193 14.77 -6.42 -13.54
CA ASN A 193 15.33 -6.53 -12.18
C ASN A 193 14.41 -5.96 -11.09
N ASP A 194 13.22 -5.46 -11.45
CA ASP A 194 12.25 -4.92 -10.50
C ASP A 194 10.82 -5.26 -10.93
N TYR A 195 9.88 -5.11 -10.02
CA TYR A 195 8.46 -5.31 -10.31
C TYR A 195 7.88 -4.08 -11.03
N ASP A 196 7.10 -4.34 -12.06
CA ASP A 196 6.35 -3.30 -12.75
C ASP A 196 5.34 -2.61 -11.81
N HIS A 197 4.92 -1.41 -12.18
CA HIS A 197 3.93 -0.67 -11.43
C HIS A 197 2.72 -0.29 -12.28
N VAL A 198 1.56 -0.18 -11.66
CA VAL A 198 0.36 0.40 -12.28
C VAL A 198 -0.23 1.47 -11.39
N LEU A 199 -0.77 2.51 -12.01
CA LEU A 199 -1.41 3.63 -11.33
C LEU A 199 -2.53 4.22 -12.18
N ASN A 200 -3.48 4.91 -11.54
CA ASN A 200 -4.56 5.59 -12.25
C ASN A 200 -4.05 6.95 -12.78
N VAL A 201 -4.48 7.31 -13.97
CA VAL A 201 -4.15 8.59 -14.60
C VAL A 201 -5.39 9.30 -15.10
N PHE A 202 -5.34 10.63 -15.06
CA PHE A 202 -6.46 11.49 -15.40
C PHE A 202 -5.97 12.63 -16.27
N MET A 203 -6.76 13.01 -17.28
CA MET A 203 -6.57 14.31 -17.92
C MET A 203 -7.50 15.31 -17.28
N GLU A 204 -6.93 16.26 -16.54
CA GLU A 204 -7.64 17.40 -15.97
C GLU A 204 -7.41 18.66 -16.80
N GLU A 205 -8.14 19.74 -16.50
CA GLU A 205 -7.94 21.04 -17.18
C GLU A 205 -6.51 21.56 -17.01
N ARG A 206 -5.89 21.32 -15.85
CA ARG A 206 -4.49 21.67 -15.59
C ARG A 206 -3.47 20.75 -16.29
N GLY A 207 -3.91 19.61 -16.82
CA GLY A 207 -3.06 18.66 -17.53
C GLY A 207 -3.17 17.22 -17.03
N PHE A 208 -2.19 16.42 -17.42
CA PHE A 208 -2.10 15.00 -17.09
C PHE A 208 -1.69 14.81 -15.62
N VAL A 209 -2.52 14.10 -14.86
CA VAL A 209 -2.37 13.87 -13.42
C VAL A 209 -2.20 12.39 -13.15
N LEU A 210 -1.26 12.07 -12.27
CA LEU A 210 -0.91 10.73 -11.83
C LEU A 210 -1.48 10.51 -10.43
N LYS A 211 -2.18 9.41 -10.21
CA LYS A 211 -2.76 9.04 -8.91
C LYS A 211 -2.33 7.63 -8.54
N ASP A 212 -1.42 7.55 -7.58
CA ASP A 212 -0.90 6.30 -7.05
C ASP A 212 -1.45 6.08 -5.64
N ALA A 213 -2.53 5.30 -5.56
CA ALA A 213 -3.17 4.91 -4.30
C ALA A 213 -2.40 3.82 -3.55
N GLN A 214 -1.34 3.23 -4.15
CA GLN A 214 -0.50 2.27 -3.46
C GLN A 214 0.60 2.98 -2.66
N SER A 215 1.09 4.12 -3.17
CA SER A 215 2.15 4.91 -2.54
C SER A 215 1.72 5.53 -1.20
N ILE A 216 2.65 5.51 -0.24
CA ILE A 216 2.47 6.02 1.13
C ILE A 216 2.28 7.54 1.15
N SER A 217 2.85 8.28 0.20
CA SER A 217 2.78 9.74 0.26
C SER A 217 1.68 10.36 -0.59
N GLN A 218 1.11 9.66 -1.58
CA GLN A 218 0.26 10.22 -2.65
C GLN A 218 0.85 11.43 -3.44
N GLU A 219 1.91 12.06 -2.94
CA GLU A 219 2.56 13.27 -3.40
C GLU A 219 3.77 12.99 -4.31
N PHE A 220 4.29 11.76 -4.32
CA PHE A 220 5.58 11.49 -4.99
C PHE A 220 5.49 11.17 -6.48
N VAL A 221 4.32 10.86 -7.02
CA VAL A 221 4.24 10.46 -8.44
C VAL A 221 4.12 11.70 -9.32
N THR A 222 5.28 12.26 -9.65
CA THR A 222 5.43 13.32 -10.65
C THR A 222 5.85 12.75 -12.00
N ILE A 223 5.70 13.55 -13.05
CA ILE A 223 6.20 13.18 -14.38
C ILE A 223 7.73 12.98 -14.36
N ASP A 224 8.46 13.79 -13.61
CA ASP A 224 9.91 13.65 -13.48
C ASP A 224 10.29 12.37 -12.72
N TYR A 225 9.51 11.98 -11.72
CA TYR A 225 9.66 10.69 -11.07
C TYR A 225 9.46 9.55 -12.07
N LEU A 226 8.41 9.61 -12.90
CA LEU A 226 8.18 8.59 -13.92
C LEU A 226 9.37 8.43 -14.88
N LYS A 227 9.91 9.56 -15.37
CA LYS A 227 11.05 9.57 -16.31
C LYS A 227 12.33 8.99 -15.71
N LYS A 228 12.56 9.18 -14.41
CA LYS A 228 13.76 8.72 -13.71
C LYS A 228 13.70 7.27 -13.29
N THR A 229 12.50 6.80 -12.91
CA THR A 229 12.31 5.49 -12.27
C THR A 229 11.95 4.39 -13.26
N TYR A 230 11.21 4.69 -14.31
CA TYR A 230 10.71 3.68 -15.26
C TYR A 230 11.44 3.78 -16.58
N MET A 231 11.37 2.69 -17.37
CA MET A 231 11.98 2.68 -18.69
C MET A 231 11.40 3.83 -19.55
N PRO A 232 12.21 4.86 -19.86
CA PRO A 232 11.73 5.98 -20.64
C PRO A 232 11.32 5.46 -22.01
N ASN A 233 10.11 5.83 -22.46
CA ASN A 233 9.50 5.50 -23.76
C ASN A 233 8.62 4.23 -23.85
N ASN A 234 8.43 3.48 -22.76
CA ASN A 234 7.57 2.28 -22.76
C ASN A 234 6.34 2.41 -21.84
N PHE A 235 5.76 3.61 -21.78
CA PHE A 235 4.51 3.80 -21.03
C PHE A 235 3.36 3.13 -21.75
N LYS A 236 2.62 2.29 -21.05
CA LYS A 236 1.49 1.57 -21.61
C LYS A 236 0.21 2.13 -20.98
N LEU A 237 -0.69 2.68 -21.79
CA LEU A 237 -1.95 3.26 -21.32
C LEU A 237 -3.12 2.38 -21.73
N LEU A 238 -4.02 2.14 -20.78
CA LEU A 238 -5.38 1.69 -21.03
C LEU A 238 -6.35 2.80 -20.63
N LYS A 239 -7.12 3.35 -21.57
CA LYS A 239 -8.20 4.30 -21.23
C LYS A 239 -9.36 3.54 -20.58
N THR A 240 -9.81 3.98 -19.42
CA THR A 240 -10.95 3.39 -18.72
C THR A 240 -12.22 4.16 -19.05
N LYS A 241 -13.35 3.46 -19.17
CA LYS A 241 -14.62 4.07 -19.57
C LYS A 241 -15.26 4.77 -18.36
N LYS A 242 -15.76 5.99 -18.58
CA LYS A 242 -16.72 6.65 -17.70
C LYS A 242 -18.08 5.95 -17.91
N LYS A 243 -18.26 4.77 -17.31
CA LYS A 243 -19.55 4.07 -17.26
C LYS A 243 -20.18 4.30 -15.91
#